data_AF-A0A7V3ERR6-F1
#
_entry.id   AF-A0A7V3ERR6-F1
#
_cell.length_a   1.000
_cell.length_b   1.000
_cell.length_c   1.000
_cell.angle_alpha   90.00
_cell.angle_beta   90.00
_cell.angle_gamma   90.00
#
_symmetry.space_group_name_H-M   'P 1'
#
loop_
_entity.id
_entity.type
_entity.pdbx_description
1 polymer ?
#
loop_
_entity_poly.entity_id
_entity_poly.type
_entity_poly.pdbx_seq_one_letter_code
_entity_poly.pdbx_strand_id
1 'polypeptide(L)'
;MKTRKTFAVLLLIHGMALVLGTAQDNTPYLWEAEHVTYSPGMGGTELHAELESLISSYVASGHIAPLRGCATEKDTYFYYTTPGDMISALMEAYPYVNTVLQGQIRNYIAAEIAAYPPLSHAHYPLTTGKRREYYMQSTGTLAAEASRWLGMWGNDIARYKSGHYALWLYAYRTGDWSYLQSNLNTLHTRAISTYPLTVYEDIVNMIGWLRIAHRFNQASWVAEAENRLNTILNGNALNFNAMRTAAESRYSAEYTGVGKVNVFEDLSAEMGRFLRDKCLSAVQSYLDELNAKDALWFVANGPTMNELTHVYHPESSGIRPGTGQRICRAHARVLNASTTTLHMYLDAPECLWDPGYIHRLVLTLRKYAVVQWVDVRSTAPVNNPPTCSLTSPVNGSTFTAPAAVNLAATASDSDGSVV
;
A
#
# COMPACT_ATOMS: atom_id res chain seq x y z
N MET A 1 -37.03 -59.90 47.43
CA MET A 1 -35.59 -59.66 47.20
C MET A 1 -35.44 -58.98 45.83
N LYS A 2 -34.94 -57.75 45.85
CA LYS A 2 -34.71 -56.73 44.79
C LYS A 2 -34.86 -57.13 43.30
N THR A 3 -35.85 -56.53 42.64
CA THR A 3 -35.94 -56.31 41.19
C THR A 3 -34.96 -55.19 40.77
N ARG A 4 -33.98 -55.51 39.91
CA ARG A 4 -33.09 -54.50 39.30
C ARG A 4 -33.82 -53.87 38.10
N LYS A 5 -34.13 -52.58 38.20
CA LYS A 5 -34.54 -51.74 37.06
C LYS A 5 -33.28 -51.26 36.34
N THR A 6 -33.10 -51.66 35.09
CA THR A 6 -32.06 -51.16 34.19
C THR A 6 -32.46 -49.77 33.74
N PHE A 7 -31.69 -48.74 34.13
CA PHE A 7 -31.83 -47.39 33.58
C PHE A 7 -31.14 -47.35 32.21
N ALA A 8 -31.90 -47.21 31.14
CA ALA A 8 -31.39 -46.79 29.84
C ALA A 8 -31.19 -45.26 29.90
N VAL A 9 -29.93 -44.83 29.90
CA VAL A 9 -29.58 -43.42 29.70
C VAL A 9 -29.83 -43.12 28.22
N LEU A 10 -30.88 -42.34 27.95
CA LEU A 10 -31.15 -41.80 26.62
C LEU A 10 -30.10 -40.72 26.34
N LEU A 11 -29.04 -41.08 25.62
CA LEU A 11 -28.05 -40.12 25.15
C LEU A 11 -28.70 -39.32 24.01
N LEU A 12 -29.15 -38.10 24.31
CA LEU A 12 -29.55 -37.11 23.32
C LEU A 12 -28.31 -36.67 22.53
N ILE A 13 -28.00 -37.39 21.46
CA ILE A 13 -27.03 -36.95 20.45
C ILE A 13 -27.70 -35.77 19.73
N HIS A 14 -27.38 -34.55 20.17
CA HIS A 14 -27.58 -33.37 19.33
C HIS A 14 -26.63 -33.54 18.15
N GLY A 15 -27.17 -34.02 17.03
CA GLY A 15 -26.49 -33.91 15.76
C GLY A 15 -26.25 -32.44 15.47
N MET A 16 -25.06 -31.93 15.80
CA MET A 16 -24.51 -30.79 15.08
C MET A 16 -24.36 -31.27 13.65
N ALA A 17 -25.36 -30.98 12.82
CA ALA A 17 -25.13 -30.88 11.40
C ALA A 17 -24.01 -29.85 11.26
N LEU A 18 -22.82 -30.33 10.91
CA LEU A 18 -21.75 -29.50 10.42
C LEU A 18 -22.33 -28.83 9.18
N VAL A 19 -22.82 -27.60 9.33
CA VAL A 19 -23.07 -26.75 8.17
C VAL A 19 -21.69 -26.50 7.62
N LEU A 20 -21.27 -27.34 6.68
CA LEU A 20 -20.19 -27.03 5.75
C LEU A 20 -20.70 -25.83 4.96
N GLY A 21 -20.56 -24.64 5.55
CA GLY A 21 -20.64 -23.42 4.79
C GLY A 21 -19.67 -23.60 3.63
N THR A 22 -20.16 -23.45 2.40
CA THR A 22 -19.29 -23.41 1.23
C THR A 22 -18.19 -22.40 1.55
N ALA A 23 -16.92 -22.83 1.51
CA ALA A 23 -15.80 -21.93 1.69
C ALA A 23 -16.02 -20.71 0.80
N GLN A 24 -15.90 -19.52 1.37
CA GLN A 24 -16.13 -18.29 0.62
C GLN A 24 -15.17 -18.27 -0.57
N ASP A 25 -15.67 -17.90 -1.74
CA ASP A 25 -14.81 -17.72 -2.91
C ASP A 25 -13.91 -16.50 -2.67
N ASN A 26 -12.64 -16.76 -2.39
CA ASN A 26 -11.63 -15.72 -2.22
C ASN A 26 -10.84 -15.46 -3.50
N THR A 27 -11.11 -16.20 -4.59
CA THR A 27 -10.40 -16.11 -5.87
C THR A 27 -10.21 -14.67 -6.34
N PRO A 28 -11.21 -13.76 -6.28
CA PRO A 28 -11.02 -12.38 -6.69
C PRO A 28 -9.93 -11.65 -5.90
N TYR A 29 -9.82 -11.88 -4.58
CA TYR A 29 -8.84 -11.20 -3.73
C TYR A 29 -7.42 -11.76 -3.91
N LEU A 30 -7.29 -13.02 -4.36
CA LEU A 30 -6.02 -13.67 -4.61
C LEU A 30 -5.48 -13.31 -6.00
N TRP A 31 -6.35 -13.32 -7.00
CA TRP A 31 -5.95 -13.36 -8.41
C TRP A 31 -6.30 -12.10 -9.20
N GLU A 32 -7.24 -11.27 -8.75
CA GLU A 32 -7.50 -10.01 -9.44
C GLU A 32 -6.56 -8.91 -8.92
N ALA A 33 -5.97 -8.15 -9.83
CA ALA A 33 -5.22 -6.95 -9.52
C ALA A 33 -5.91 -5.71 -10.08
N GLU A 34 -5.66 -4.57 -9.43
CA GLU A 34 -6.17 -3.29 -9.88
C GLU A 34 -5.44 -2.82 -11.14
N HIS A 35 -6.17 -2.72 -12.25
CA HIS A 35 -5.74 -2.09 -13.48
C HIS A 35 -6.35 -0.69 -13.57
N VAL A 36 -5.50 0.30 -13.87
CA VAL A 36 -5.89 1.70 -13.90
C VAL A 36 -5.58 2.27 -15.27
N THR A 37 -6.58 2.92 -15.87
CA THR A 37 -6.41 3.76 -17.05
C THR A 37 -6.64 5.21 -16.66
N TYR A 38 -5.62 6.04 -16.82
CA TYR A 38 -5.66 7.48 -16.53
C TYR A 38 -5.13 8.28 -17.73
N SER A 39 -5.71 9.46 -17.94
CA SER A 39 -5.14 10.49 -18.81
C SER A 39 -5.42 11.88 -18.20
N PRO A 40 -4.59 12.89 -18.47
CA PRO A 40 -4.79 14.24 -17.91
C PRO A 40 -6.17 14.86 -18.21
N GLY A 41 -6.79 14.46 -19.32
CA GLY A 41 -8.13 14.91 -19.70
C GLY A 41 -9.27 14.38 -18.80
N MET A 42 -9.00 13.39 -17.96
CA MET A 42 -9.99 12.80 -17.03
C MET A 42 -10.15 13.61 -15.73
N GLY A 43 -9.31 14.63 -15.51
CA GLY A 43 -9.32 15.48 -14.31
C GLY A 43 -8.11 15.26 -13.40
N GLY A 44 -8.03 16.06 -12.33
CA GLY A 44 -6.89 16.01 -11.40
C GLY A 44 -5.59 16.57 -11.98
N THR A 45 -5.66 17.47 -12.96
CA THR A 45 -4.50 17.99 -13.72
C THR A 45 -3.37 18.52 -12.83
N GLU A 46 -3.71 19.26 -11.77
CA GLU A 46 -2.72 19.81 -10.82
C GLU A 46 -2.02 18.70 -10.03
N LEU A 47 -2.80 17.73 -9.51
CA LEU A 47 -2.27 16.56 -8.80
C LEU A 47 -1.36 15.70 -9.69
N HIS A 48 -1.74 15.55 -10.96
CA HIS A 48 -0.95 14.80 -11.93
C HIS A 48 0.37 15.51 -12.24
N ALA A 49 0.34 16.83 -12.47
CA ALA A 49 1.55 17.62 -12.69
C ALA A 49 2.49 17.57 -11.48
N GLU A 50 1.94 17.62 -10.27
CA GLU A 50 2.71 17.47 -9.03
C GLU A 50 3.35 16.08 -8.91
N LEU A 51 2.59 15.01 -9.18
CA LEU A 51 3.09 13.64 -9.17
C LEU A 51 4.25 13.45 -10.16
N GLU A 52 4.09 13.93 -11.40
CA GLU A 52 5.14 13.81 -12.42
C GLU A 52 6.39 14.63 -12.05
N SER A 53 6.22 15.85 -11.52
CA SER A 53 7.33 16.69 -11.06
C SER A 53 8.11 16.02 -9.92
N LEU A 54 7.39 15.50 -8.92
CA LEU A 54 7.99 14.83 -7.76
C LEU A 54 8.79 13.60 -8.19
N ILE A 55 8.18 12.72 -8.99
CA ILE A 55 8.84 11.47 -9.44
C ILE A 55 10.00 11.78 -10.39
N SER A 56 9.85 12.73 -11.31
CA SER A 56 10.93 13.15 -12.22
C SER A 56 12.15 13.64 -11.44
N SER A 57 11.95 14.47 -10.43
CA SER A 57 13.04 14.95 -9.57
C SER A 57 13.68 13.84 -8.72
N TYR A 58 12.90 12.84 -8.32
CA TYR A 58 13.39 11.68 -7.56
C TYR A 58 14.30 10.79 -8.43
N VAL A 59 13.82 10.36 -9.61
CA VAL A 59 14.59 9.46 -10.47
C VAL A 59 15.85 10.12 -11.04
N ALA A 60 15.84 11.44 -11.21
CA ALA A 60 17.01 12.22 -11.59
C ALA A 60 18.05 12.39 -10.46
N SER A 61 17.69 12.07 -9.22
CA SER A 61 18.52 12.33 -8.04
C SER A 61 19.46 11.18 -7.65
N GLY A 62 19.35 10.03 -8.29
CA GLY A 62 20.14 8.84 -7.94
C GLY A 62 19.72 8.23 -6.61
N HIS A 63 20.60 7.46 -5.98
CA HIS A 63 20.28 6.82 -4.70
C HIS A 63 19.92 7.87 -3.63
N ILE A 64 18.77 7.67 -2.96
CA ILE A 64 18.27 8.57 -1.91
C ILE A 64 18.40 7.88 -0.55
N ALA A 65 19.17 8.49 0.35
CA ALA A 65 19.36 8.02 1.71
C ALA A 65 18.02 8.00 2.48
N PRO A 66 17.83 7.10 3.46
CA PRO A 66 16.65 7.10 4.34
C PRO A 66 16.41 8.44 5.03
N LEU A 67 15.13 8.77 5.29
CA LEU A 67 14.75 9.99 6.00
C LEU A 67 15.26 9.92 7.44
N ARG A 68 16.03 10.93 7.83
CA ARG A 68 16.49 11.19 9.19
C ARG A 68 15.45 12.07 9.89
N GLY A 69 14.63 11.45 10.75
CA GLY A 69 13.73 12.15 11.66
C GLY A 69 14.36 12.39 13.03
N CYS A 70 13.97 13.46 13.69
CA CYS A 70 14.28 13.71 15.10
C CYS A 70 13.03 13.37 15.90
N ALA A 71 13.11 12.56 16.97
CA ALA A 71 11.95 12.40 17.88
C ALA A 71 12.19 12.95 19.29
N THR A 72 13.44 13.20 19.69
CA THR A 72 13.80 13.90 20.93
C THR A 72 15.06 14.73 20.71
N GLU A 73 15.44 15.59 21.67
CA GLU A 73 16.69 16.39 21.61
C GLU A 73 17.97 15.55 21.39
N LYS A 74 17.93 14.22 21.57
CA LYS A 74 19.08 13.32 21.51
C LYS A 74 18.86 12.05 20.66
N ASP A 75 17.73 11.92 19.97
CA ASP A 75 17.40 10.70 19.21
C ASP A 75 17.12 10.96 17.74
N THR A 76 17.95 10.34 16.90
CA THR A 76 17.79 10.29 15.46
C THR A 76 17.14 8.96 15.02
N TYR A 77 16.04 9.05 14.28
CA TYR A 77 15.33 7.91 13.68
C TYR A 77 15.46 7.89 12.17
N PHE A 78 15.37 6.69 11.60
CA PHE A 78 15.39 6.50 10.15
C PHE A 78 14.09 5.88 9.64
N TYR A 79 13.55 6.50 8.58
CA TYR A 79 12.32 6.11 7.90
C TYR A 79 12.58 5.86 6.42
N TYR A 80 11.68 5.11 5.78
CA TYR A 80 11.82 4.68 4.37
C TYR A 80 13.16 4.00 4.13
N THR A 81 13.51 3.11 5.05
CA THR A 81 14.81 2.44 5.09
C THR A 81 14.85 1.24 4.17
N THR A 82 13.71 0.70 3.76
CA THR A 82 13.67 -0.54 2.98
C THR A 82 13.53 -0.23 1.49
N PRO A 83 14.06 -1.09 0.60
CA PRO A 83 13.82 -0.94 -0.83
C PRO A 83 12.34 -1.01 -1.24
N GLY A 84 11.55 -1.80 -0.50
CA GLY A 84 10.12 -2.00 -0.76
C GLY A 84 9.30 -0.72 -0.71
N ASP A 85 9.61 0.19 0.23
CA ASP A 85 8.87 1.43 0.46
C ASP A 85 8.75 2.25 -0.85
N MET A 86 9.89 2.59 -1.47
CA MET A 86 9.91 3.39 -2.69
C MET A 86 9.47 2.60 -3.93
N ILE A 87 9.81 1.31 -4.02
CA ILE A 87 9.35 0.47 -5.15
C ILE A 87 7.82 0.46 -5.17
N SER A 88 7.17 0.30 -4.02
CA SER A 88 5.71 0.29 -3.93
C SER A 88 5.10 1.64 -4.36
N ALA A 89 5.63 2.76 -3.89
CA ALA A 89 5.17 4.10 -4.25
C ALA A 89 5.28 4.38 -5.75
N LEU A 90 6.45 4.09 -6.35
CA LEU A 90 6.67 4.28 -7.78
C LEU A 90 5.80 3.36 -8.62
N MET A 91 5.59 2.11 -8.19
CA MET A 91 4.76 1.17 -8.93
C MET A 91 3.26 1.46 -8.82
N GLU A 92 2.79 2.02 -7.71
CA GLU A 92 1.43 2.55 -7.64
C GLU A 92 1.23 3.79 -8.52
N ALA A 93 2.26 4.65 -8.66
CA ALA A 93 2.23 5.82 -9.52
C ALA A 93 2.45 5.53 -11.02
N TYR A 94 3.09 4.41 -11.34
CA TYR A 94 3.47 4.03 -12.70
C TYR A 94 2.36 4.16 -13.78
N PRO A 95 1.10 3.73 -13.57
CA PRO A 95 0.05 3.88 -14.58
C PRO A 95 -0.46 5.31 -14.75
N TYR A 96 -0.10 6.23 -13.85
CA TYR A 96 -0.54 7.63 -13.90
C TYR A 96 0.44 8.54 -14.62
N VAL A 97 1.72 8.15 -14.75
CA VAL A 97 2.75 8.99 -15.36
C VAL A 97 2.95 8.68 -16.84
N ASN A 98 3.48 9.65 -17.60
CA ASN A 98 3.75 9.47 -19.02
C ASN A 98 4.80 8.38 -19.32
N THR A 99 4.83 7.90 -20.56
CA THR A 99 5.68 6.78 -21.00
C THR A 99 7.18 7.05 -20.90
N VAL A 100 7.61 8.32 -21.00
CA VAL A 100 9.02 8.70 -20.80
C VAL A 100 9.41 8.51 -19.35
N LEU A 101 8.59 9.03 -18.42
CA LEU A 101 8.82 8.91 -16.98
C LEU A 101 8.71 7.45 -16.52
N GLN A 102 7.80 6.65 -17.09
CA GLN A 102 7.78 5.20 -16.90
C GLN A 102 9.13 4.54 -17.25
N GLY A 103 9.74 4.93 -18.37
CA GLY A 103 11.08 4.45 -18.75
C GLY A 103 12.15 4.84 -17.74
N GLN A 104 12.12 6.07 -17.24
CA GLN A 104 13.06 6.56 -16.22
C GLN A 104 12.90 5.82 -14.89
N ILE A 105 11.66 5.56 -14.45
CA ILE A 105 11.36 4.75 -13.25
C ILE A 105 11.94 3.34 -13.40
N ARG A 106 11.76 2.68 -14.55
CA ARG A 106 12.31 1.32 -14.77
C ARG A 106 13.82 1.30 -14.63
N ASN A 107 14.51 2.25 -15.26
CA ASN A 107 15.96 2.37 -15.20
C ASN A 107 16.44 2.64 -13.77
N TYR A 108 15.74 3.52 -13.04
CA TYR A 108 16.05 3.84 -11.66
C TYR A 108 15.94 2.62 -10.75
N ILE A 109 14.79 1.92 -10.77
CA ILE A 109 14.55 0.76 -9.92
C ILE A 109 15.52 -0.37 -10.27
N ALA A 110 15.81 -0.61 -11.55
CA ALA A 110 16.79 -1.63 -11.95
C ALA A 110 18.19 -1.32 -11.39
N ALA A 111 18.61 -0.05 -11.42
CA ALA A 111 19.87 0.39 -10.83
C ALA A 111 19.87 0.23 -9.29
N GLU A 112 18.78 0.61 -8.61
CA GLU A 112 18.65 0.45 -7.16
C GLU A 112 18.64 -1.04 -6.74
N ILE A 113 17.94 -1.92 -7.46
CA ILE A 113 17.94 -3.36 -7.19
C ILE A 113 19.35 -3.95 -7.41
N ALA A 114 20.09 -3.47 -8.41
CA ALA A 114 21.46 -3.93 -8.65
C ALA A 114 22.42 -3.49 -7.53
N ALA A 115 22.28 -2.25 -7.03
CA ALA A 115 23.13 -1.70 -5.97
C ALA A 115 22.74 -2.19 -4.56
N TYR A 116 21.43 -2.36 -4.32
CA TYR A 116 20.83 -2.69 -3.03
C TYR A 116 19.77 -3.79 -3.17
N PRO A 117 20.15 -5.05 -3.48
CA PRO A 117 19.18 -6.09 -3.80
C PRO A 117 18.19 -6.36 -2.64
N PRO A 118 16.86 -6.21 -2.84
CA PRO A 118 15.85 -6.25 -1.77
C PRO A 118 15.78 -7.52 -0.91
N LEU A 119 16.30 -8.65 -1.41
CA LEU A 119 16.36 -9.91 -0.65
C LEU A 119 17.62 -10.05 0.21
N SER A 120 18.65 -9.23 -0.02
CA SER A 120 19.92 -9.23 0.70
C SER A 120 20.13 -7.99 1.56
N HIS A 121 19.46 -6.89 1.22
CA HIS A 121 19.54 -5.61 1.92
C HIS A 121 18.25 -5.37 2.71
N ALA A 122 18.34 -5.52 4.03
CA ALA A 122 17.24 -5.20 4.93
C ALA A 122 16.97 -3.68 4.97
N HIS A 123 18.04 -2.88 4.94
CA HIS A 123 17.98 -1.42 4.95
C HIS A 123 18.99 -0.82 3.98
N TYR A 124 18.64 0.30 3.37
CA TYR A 124 19.56 1.17 2.65
C TYR A 124 20.63 1.74 3.61
N PRO A 125 21.84 2.02 3.11
CA PRO A 125 22.86 2.68 3.92
C PRO A 125 22.37 4.05 4.42
N LEU A 126 22.44 4.27 5.73
CA LEU A 126 21.80 5.42 6.39
C LEU A 126 22.37 6.79 5.97
N THR A 127 23.61 6.82 5.48
CA THR A 127 24.39 8.04 5.18
C THR A 127 24.84 8.13 3.72
N THR A 128 24.51 7.16 2.87
CA THR A 128 24.89 7.17 1.44
C THR A 128 23.72 7.63 0.58
N GLY A 129 23.99 8.42 -0.45
CA GLY A 129 22.97 8.95 -1.36
C GLY A 129 22.54 10.38 -1.02
N LYS A 130 21.67 10.96 -1.84
CA LYS A 130 21.10 12.29 -1.58
C LYS A 130 20.18 12.24 -0.37
N ARG A 131 20.18 13.33 0.39
CA ARG A 131 19.38 13.50 1.59
C ARG A 131 17.96 13.91 1.22
N ARG A 132 16.97 13.40 1.96
CA ARG A 132 15.55 13.65 1.70
C ARG A 132 14.90 14.60 2.72
N GLU A 133 15.66 15.11 3.69
CA GLU A 133 15.16 16.14 4.59
C GLU A 133 15.03 17.49 3.87
N TYR A 134 14.02 18.29 4.21
CA TYR A 134 13.98 19.70 3.80
C TYR A 134 15.12 20.52 4.43
N TYR A 135 15.49 20.15 5.66
CA TYR A 135 16.51 20.84 6.44
C TYR A 135 17.50 19.83 7.02
N MET A 136 18.77 20.03 6.70
CA MET A 136 19.85 19.15 7.14
C MET A 136 20.14 19.32 8.64
N GLN A 137 20.08 18.20 9.37
CA GLN A 137 20.54 18.15 10.76
C GLN A 137 22.08 18.10 10.83
N SER A 138 22.67 18.65 11.90
CA SER A 138 24.13 18.62 12.08
C SER A 138 24.67 17.18 12.19
N THR A 139 25.89 16.97 11.71
CA THR A 139 26.50 15.63 11.60
C THR A 139 27.16 15.15 12.90
N GLY A 140 27.39 16.04 13.87
CA GLY A 140 28.13 15.76 15.10
C GLY A 140 27.49 14.72 16.04
N THR A 141 26.20 14.44 15.89
CA THR A 141 25.45 13.43 16.66
C THR A 141 25.28 12.08 15.94
N LEU A 142 25.63 11.98 14.65
CA LEU A 142 25.34 10.80 13.82
C LEU A 142 26.09 9.53 14.25
N ALA A 143 27.37 9.65 14.62
CA ALA A 143 28.24 8.49 14.80
C ALA A 143 28.00 7.74 16.13
N ALA A 144 27.46 8.40 17.15
CA ALA A 144 27.19 7.79 18.46
C ALA A 144 25.76 7.24 18.60
N GLU A 145 24.83 7.65 17.73
CA GLU A 145 23.38 7.40 17.88
C GLU A 145 22.78 6.53 16.77
N ALA A 146 23.43 6.40 15.60
CA ALA A 146 22.92 5.60 14.48
C ALA A 146 22.71 4.10 14.82
N SER A 147 23.48 3.56 15.77
CA SER A 147 23.37 2.16 16.22
C SER A 147 22.22 1.90 17.20
N ARG A 148 21.63 2.93 17.83
CA ARG A 148 20.57 2.74 18.83
C ARG A 148 19.22 2.35 18.23
N TRP A 149 18.97 2.67 16.95
CA TRP A 149 17.59 2.75 16.45
C TRP A 149 17.27 1.96 15.17
N LEU A 150 18.22 1.25 14.56
CA LEU A 150 17.86 0.09 13.70
C LEU A 150 17.03 -0.93 14.50
N GLY A 151 17.27 -1.03 15.81
CA GLY A 151 16.51 -1.89 16.72
C GLY A 151 15.11 -1.38 17.09
N MET A 152 14.71 -0.18 16.69
CA MET A 152 13.37 0.36 16.98
C MET A 152 12.26 -0.31 16.16
N TRP A 153 12.63 -0.77 14.97
CA TRP A 153 11.84 -1.66 14.13
C TRP A 153 11.92 -3.11 14.66
N GLY A 154 12.58 -3.35 15.80
CA GLY A 154 13.28 -4.62 16.03
C GLY A 154 14.27 -4.88 14.88
N ASN A 155 15.24 -5.75 15.07
CA ASN A 155 16.06 -6.19 13.92
C ASN A 155 15.24 -7.02 12.89
N ASP A 156 13.92 -7.14 13.05
CA ASP A 156 13.05 -8.12 12.38
C ASP A 156 11.95 -7.47 11.52
N ILE A 157 11.53 -6.20 11.74
CA ILE A 157 10.46 -5.60 10.92
C ILE A 157 10.85 -5.40 9.45
N ALA A 158 12.14 -5.19 9.16
CA ALA A 158 12.64 -5.17 7.79
C ALA A 158 12.41 -6.50 7.03
N ARG A 159 12.21 -7.61 7.75
CA ARG A 159 11.84 -8.88 7.14
C ARG A 159 10.37 -8.89 6.70
N TYR A 160 9.50 -8.21 7.45
CA TYR A 160 8.06 -8.12 7.19
C TYR A 160 7.71 -7.07 6.12
N LYS A 161 8.41 -5.93 6.09
CA LYS A 161 8.10 -4.85 5.13
C LYS A 161 8.36 -5.24 3.68
N SER A 162 7.26 -5.21 2.92
CA SER A 162 7.08 -5.21 1.45
C SER A 162 8.25 -5.69 0.58
N GLY A 163 8.58 -6.99 0.70
CA GLY A 163 9.43 -7.67 -0.27
C GLY A 163 8.64 -8.18 -1.47
N HIS A 164 7.63 -9.02 -1.23
CA HIS A 164 7.03 -9.82 -2.31
C HIS A 164 6.03 -9.04 -3.15
N TYR A 165 5.12 -8.29 -2.52
CA TYR A 165 4.09 -7.59 -3.28
C TYR A 165 4.66 -6.44 -4.11
N ALA A 166 5.57 -5.63 -3.54
CA ALA A 166 6.23 -4.54 -4.26
C ALA A 166 7.07 -5.06 -5.45
N LEU A 167 7.83 -6.14 -5.24
CA LEU A 167 8.60 -6.77 -6.31
C LEU A 167 7.72 -7.42 -7.39
N TRP A 168 6.64 -8.10 -6.98
CA TRP A 168 5.65 -8.64 -7.90
C TRP A 168 5.03 -7.52 -8.73
N LEU A 169 4.61 -6.42 -8.10
CA LEU A 169 3.98 -5.29 -8.78
C LEU A 169 4.94 -4.63 -9.77
N TYR A 170 6.23 -4.51 -9.39
CA TYR A 170 7.28 -4.06 -10.30
C TYR A 170 7.38 -4.95 -11.54
N ALA A 171 7.54 -6.26 -11.35
CA ALA A 171 7.69 -7.19 -12.46
C ALA A 171 6.42 -7.27 -13.33
N TYR A 172 5.24 -7.18 -12.71
CA TYR A 172 3.94 -7.17 -13.38
C TYR A 172 3.77 -5.94 -14.27
N ARG A 173 4.09 -4.74 -13.77
CA ARG A 173 3.89 -3.48 -14.51
C ARG A 173 4.96 -3.20 -15.56
N THR A 174 6.18 -3.69 -15.34
CA THR A 174 7.33 -3.38 -16.20
C THR A 174 7.67 -4.50 -17.17
N GLY A 175 7.22 -5.72 -16.89
CA GLY A 175 7.66 -6.92 -17.60
C GLY A 175 9.06 -7.41 -17.19
N ASP A 176 9.74 -6.76 -16.25
CA ASP A 176 11.05 -7.19 -15.76
C ASP A 176 10.91 -8.22 -14.63
N TRP A 177 11.02 -9.49 -15.00
CA TRP A 177 10.97 -10.63 -14.07
C TRP A 177 12.35 -11.15 -13.67
N SER A 178 13.44 -10.53 -14.16
CA SER A 178 14.80 -11.08 -14.10
C SER A 178 15.30 -11.28 -12.67
N TYR A 179 15.09 -10.28 -11.81
CA TYR A 179 15.48 -10.34 -10.40
C TYR A 179 14.72 -11.45 -9.66
N LEU A 180 13.41 -11.59 -9.91
CA LEU A 180 12.60 -12.62 -9.26
C LEU A 180 12.97 -14.01 -9.76
N GLN A 181 13.19 -14.15 -11.06
CA GLN A 181 13.63 -15.40 -11.68
C GLN A 181 14.93 -15.91 -11.06
N SER A 182 15.88 -15.00 -10.83
CA SER A 182 17.20 -15.36 -10.29
C SER A 182 17.16 -15.72 -8.80
N ASN A 183 16.07 -15.40 -8.09
CA ASN A 183 15.97 -15.53 -6.63
C ASN A 183 14.76 -16.34 -6.15
N LEU A 184 14.14 -17.17 -7.00
CA LEU A 184 12.89 -17.90 -6.67
C LEU A 184 12.95 -18.67 -5.35
N ASN A 185 14.02 -19.42 -5.11
CA ASN A 185 14.13 -20.25 -3.90
C ASN A 185 14.20 -19.41 -2.62
N THR A 186 14.94 -18.29 -2.67
CA THR A 186 15.03 -17.34 -1.56
C THR A 186 13.69 -16.66 -1.30
N LEU A 187 12.98 -16.28 -2.36
CA LEU A 187 11.61 -15.75 -2.27
C LEU A 187 10.68 -16.76 -1.61
N HIS A 188 10.68 -18.02 -2.08
CA HIS A 188 9.85 -19.07 -1.50
C HIS A 188 10.14 -19.26 0.00
N THR A 189 11.41 -19.42 0.38
CA THR A 189 11.80 -19.62 1.77
C THR A 189 11.37 -18.44 2.64
N ARG A 190 11.54 -17.20 2.16
CA ARG A 190 11.11 -16.00 2.89
C ARG A 190 9.58 -15.95 3.02
N ALA A 191 8.85 -16.21 1.94
CA ALA A 191 7.38 -16.22 1.97
C ALA A 191 6.83 -17.21 3.00
N ILE A 192 7.42 -18.41 3.08
CA ILE A 192 6.94 -19.44 4.00
C ILE A 192 7.35 -19.16 5.45
N SER A 193 8.61 -18.81 5.69
CA SER A 193 9.15 -18.67 7.04
C SER A 193 8.87 -17.32 7.70
N THR A 194 8.68 -16.26 6.91
CA THR A 194 8.63 -14.88 7.45
C THR A 194 7.21 -14.43 7.77
N TYR A 195 6.19 -14.82 7.00
CA TYR A 195 4.85 -14.26 7.20
C TYR A 195 3.99 -15.14 8.10
N PRO A 196 3.70 -14.74 9.35
CA PRO A 196 2.80 -15.50 10.22
C PRO A 196 1.31 -15.34 9.84
N LEU A 197 0.99 -14.41 8.92
CA LEU A 197 -0.38 -14.07 8.50
C LEU A 197 -1.24 -13.57 9.66
N THR A 198 -0.68 -12.68 10.50
CA THR A 198 -1.37 -12.12 11.67
C THR A 198 -1.82 -10.66 11.49
N VAL A 199 -1.33 -10.01 10.43
CA VAL A 199 -1.75 -8.65 10.02
C VAL A 199 -2.00 -8.62 8.52
N TYR A 200 -2.68 -7.60 8.00
CA TYR A 200 -3.03 -7.52 6.58
C TYR A 200 -1.83 -7.40 5.65
N GLU A 201 -0.75 -6.73 6.07
CA GLU A 201 0.52 -6.65 5.33
C GLU A 201 1.12 -8.03 5.03
N ASP A 202 1.02 -8.99 5.96
CA ASP A 202 1.50 -10.36 5.72
C ASP A 202 0.72 -11.03 4.57
N ILE A 203 -0.60 -10.80 4.56
CA ILE A 203 -1.50 -11.35 3.55
C ILE A 203 -1.19 -10.72 2.19
N VAL A 204 -0.98 -9.40 2.15
CA VAL A 204 -0.55 -8.68 0.94
C VAL A 204 0.74 -9.26 0.37
N ASN A 205 1.76 -9.48 1.21
CA ASN A 205 3.01 -10.09 0.77
C ASN A 205 2.83 -11.54 0.30
N MET A 206 1.99 -12.32 0.96
CA MET A 206 1.69 -13.70 0.55
C MET A 206 0.93 -13.74 -0.79
N ILE A 207 0.05 -12.77 -1.08
CA ILE A 207 -0.58 -12.60 -2.40
C ILE A 207 0.49 -12.30 -3.45
N GLY A 208 1.45 -11.41 -3.15
CA GLY A 208 2.59 -11.16 -4.03
C GLY A 208 3.37 -12.44 -4.34
N TRP A 209 3.68 -13.25 -3.32
CA TRP A 209 4.35 -14.54 -3.50
C TRP A 209 3.54 -15.51 -4.35
N LEU A 210 2.25 -15.68 -4.07
CA LEU A 210 1.34 -16.54 -4.82
C LEU A 210 1.44 -16.26 -6.34
N ARG A 211 1.39 -14.97 -6.70
CA ARG A 211 1.41 -14.53 -8.10
C ARG A 211 2.78 -14.72 -8.75
N ILE A 212 3.87 -14.53 -7.99
CA ILE A 212 5.23 -14.86 -8.45
C ILE A 212 5.38 -16.36 -8.71
N ALA A 213 4.97 -17.20 -7.75
CA ALA A 213 5.04 -18.66 -7.89
C ALA A 213 4.25 -19.16 -9.11
N HIS A 214 3.07 -18.58 -9.35
CA HIS A 214 2.26 -18.86 -10.53
C HIS A 214 2.97 -18.49 -11.82
N ARG A 215 3.53 -17.28 -11.91
CA ARG A 215 4.26 -16.79 -13.09
C ARG A 215 5.39 -17.73 -13.53
N PHE A 216 6.03 -18.40 -12.58
CA PHE A 216 7.14 -19.33 -12.83
C PHE A 216 6.73 -20.81 -12.76
N ASN A 217 5.44 -21.11 -12.92
CA ASN A 217 4.88 -22.47 -13.01
C ASN A 217 5.21 -23.37 -11.80
N GLN A 218 5.26 -22.80 -10.59
CA GLN A 218 5.58 -23.53 -9.36
C GLN A 218 4.31 -24.08 -8.69
N ALA A 219 3.70 -25.11 -9.29
CA ALA A 219 2.37 -25.60 -8.90
C ALA A 219 2.24 -25.98 -7.41
N SER A 220 3.25 -26.62 -6.82
CA SER A 220 3.26 -26.97 -5.39
C SER A 220 3.28 -25.74 -4.48
N TRP A 221 4.06 -24.72 -4.85
CA TRP A 221 4.16 -23.48 -4.08
C TRP A 221 2.93 -22.60 -4.22
N VAL A 222 2.28 -22.63 -5.39
CA VAL A 222 0.97 -22.01 -5.60
C VAL A 222 -0.05 -22.64 -4.67
N ALA A 223 -0.17 -23.97 -4.66
CA ALA A 223 -1.13 -24.67 -3.79
C ALA A 223 -0.88 -24.40 -2.29
N GLU A 224 0.39 -24.35 -1.87
CA GLU A 224 0.76 -24.00 -0.51
C GLU A 224 0.32 -22.56 -0.14
N ALA A 225 0.63 -21.58 -0.98
CA ALA A 225 0.25 -20.19 -0.76
C ALA A 225 -1.27 -20.00 -0.77
N GLU A 226 -1.99 -20.61 -1.71
CA GLU A 226 -3.46 -20.58 -1.77
C GLU A 226 -4.11 -21.17 -0.52
N ASN A 227 -3.61 -22.31 -0.02
CA ASN A 227 -4.14 -22.91 1.19
C ASN A 227 -3.99 -21.98 2.40
N ARG A 228 -2.80 -21.37 2.56
CA ARG A 228 -2.53 -20.42 3.65
C ARG A 228 -3.40 -19.17 3.55
N LEU A 229 -3.55 -18.61 2.35
CA LEU A 229 -4.38 -17.43 2.09
C LEU A 229 -5.86 -17.73 2.33
N ASN A 230 -6.39 -18.85 1.82
CA ASN A 230 -7.78 -19.23 2.05
C ASN A 230 -8.07 -19.50 3.53
N THR A 231 -7.11 -20.10 4.26
CA THR A 231 -7.25 -20.32 5.71
C THR A 231 -7.39 -19.00 6.46
N ILE A 232 -6.52 -18.01 6.19
CA ILE A 232 -6.58 -16.73 6.91
C ILE A 232 -7.78 -15.87 6.49
N LEU A 233 -8.14 -15.85 5.20
CA LEU A 233 -9.25 -15.05 4.66
C LEU A 233 -10.63 -15.57 5.07
N ASN A 234 -10.77 -16.89 5.29
CA ASN A 234 -11.98 -17.49 5.85
C ASN A 234 -11.98 -17.49 7.40
N GLY A 235 -10.91 -17.03 8.03
CA GLY A 235 -10.70 -17.06 9.47
C GLY A 235 -10.40 -15.67 10.04
N ASN A 236 -9.23 -15.51 10.65
CA ASN A 236 -8.90 -14.33 11.45
C ASN A 236 -8.93 -13.00 10.66
N ALA A 237 -8.75 -13.01 9.34
CA ALA A 237 -8.83 -11.77 8.55
C ALA A 237 -10.24 -11.13 8.57
N LEU A 238 -11.29 -11.90 8.88
CA LEU A 238 -12.65 -11.36 9.06
C LEU A 238 -12.81 -10.65 10.42
N ASN A 239 -11.93 -10.94 11.38
CA ASN A 239 -11.91 -10.29 12.68
C ASN A 239 -10.98 -9.07 12.64
N PHE A 240 -11.49 -7.97 12.11
CA PHE A 240 -10.73 -6.70 11.99
C PHE A 240 -10.09 -6.26 13.31
N ASN A 241 -10.76 -6.44 14.45
CA ASN A 241 -10.22 -6.05 15.76
C ASN A 241 -9.03 -6.90 16.19
N ALA A 242 -9.03 -8.20 15.89
CA ALA A 242 -7.88 -9.07 16.15
C ALA A 242 -6.69 -8.68 15.27
N MET A 243 -6.93 -8.47 13.97
CA MET A 243 -5.90 -8.03 13.02
C MET A 243 -5.31 -6.67 13.41
N ARG A 244 -6.16 -5.74 13.86
CA ARG A 244 -5.75 -4.44 14.40
C ARG A 244 -4.88 -4.60 15.64
N THR A 245 -5.31 -5.38 16.62
CA THR A 245 -4.55 -5.59 17.85
C THR A 245 -3.18 -6.21 17.57
N ALA A 246 -3.10 -7.16 16.63
CA ALA A 246 -1.84 -7.74 16.19
C ALA A 246 -0.94 -6.71 15.49
N ALA A 247 -1.50 -5.84 14.64
CA ALA A 247 -0.75 -4.76 13.99
C ALA A 247 -0.19 -3.75 15.00
N GLU A 248 -1.00 -3.32 15.97
CA GLU A 248 -0.54 -2.43 17.04
C GLU A 248 0.53 -3.08 17.92
N SER A 249 0.46 -4.40 18.14
CA SER A 249 1.50 -5.13 18.86
C SER A 249 2.80 -5.21 18.08
N ARG A 250 2.73 -5.50 16.77
CA ARG A 250 3.91 -5.58 15.88
C ARG A 250 4.64 -4.25 15.82
N TYR A 251 3.86 -3.18 15.72
CA TYR A 251 4.35 -1.81 15.57
C TYR A 251 4.32 -1.05 16.91
N SER A 252 4.36 -1.75 18.04
CA SER A 252 4.29 -1.13 19.38
C SER A 252 5.49 -0.22 19.68
N ALA A 253 6.67 -0.55 19.14
CA ALA A 253 7.85 0.32 19.19
C ALA A 253 7.72 1.56 18.28
N GLU A 254 6.71 1.58 17.39
CA GLU A 254 6.37 2.75 16.59
C GLU A 254 5.52 3.80 17.32
N TYR A 255 4.76 3.48 18.39
CA TYR A 255 3.75 4.44 18.89
C TYR A 255 3.51 4.43 20.40
N THR A 256 3.25 5.63 20.95
CA THR A 256 2.88 5.84 22.36
C THR A 256 1.57 6.59 22.62
N GLY A 257 0.79 7.04 21.61
CA GLY A 257 -0.42 7.84 21.93
C GLY A 257 -1.50 8.02 20.86
N VAL A 258 -1.19 8.65 19.73
CA VAL A 258 -2.19 9.22 18.80
C VAL A 258 -2.30 8.42 17.49
N GLY A 259 -3.51 8.22 16.96
CA GLY A 259 -3.70 7.75 15.59
C GLY A 259 -3.19 6.32 15.32
N LYS A 260 -3.69 5.34 16.08
CA LYS A 260 -3.34 3.91 15.92
C LYS A 260 -3.83 3.33 14.59
N VAL A 261 -3.10 3.57 13.51
CA VAL A 261 -3.52 3.19 12.14
C VAL A 261 -2.63 2.12 11.53
N ASN A 262 -1.86 1.40 12.35
CA ASN A 262 -0.88 0.41 11.90
C ASN A 262 -1.53 -0.78 11.18
N VAL A 263 -2.81 -1.05 11.46
CA VAL A 263 -3.61 -2.07 10.75
C VAL A 263 -3.73 -1.81 9.24
N PHE A 264 -3.52 -0.56 8.80
CA PHE A 264 -3.58 -0.15 7.39
C PHE A 264 -2.19 -0.03 6.75
N GLU A 265 -1.14 -0.51 7.43
CA GLU A 265 0.20 -0.55 6.84
C GLU A 265 0.23 -1.44 5.59
N ASP A 266 0.84 -0.94 4.52
CA ASP A 266 0.98 -1.64 3.23
C ASP A 266 -0.31 -2.29 2.70
N LEU A 267 -1.45 -1.68 3.03
CA LEU A 267 -2.76 -2.11 2.60
C LEU A 267 -2.90 -1.98 1.07
N SER A 268 -2.74 -3.08 0.32
CA SER A 268 -2.90 -3.11 -1.14
C SER A 268 -4.34 -2.83 -1.60
N ALA A 269 -4.52 -2.65 -2.91
CA ALA A 269 -5.85 -2.46 -3.49
C ALA A 269 -6.77 -3.68 -3.23
N GLU A 270 -6.26 -4.90 -3.39
CA GLU A 270 -6.98 -6.15 -3.18
C GLU A 270 -7.40 -6.31 -1.72
N MET A 271 -6.49 -6.03 -0.79
CA MET A 271 -6.79 -6.14 0.63
C MET A 271 -7.75 -5.06 1.11
N GLY A 272 -7.63 -3.84 0.56
CA GLY A 272 -8.63 -2.79 0.78
C GLY A 272 -10.00 -3.16 0.23
N ARG A 273 -10.08 -3.81 -0.94
CA ARG A 273 -11.33 -4.37 -1.48
C ARG A 273 -11.89 -5.48 -0.58
N PHE A 274 -11.06 -6.41 -0.11
CA PHE A 274 -11.49 -7.44 0.86
C PHE A 274 -12.09 -6.81 2.11
N LEU A 275 -11.41 -5.82 2.70
CA LEU A 275 -11.92 -5.11 3.87
C LEU A 275 -13.24 -4.39 3.59
N ARG A 276 -13.38 -3.77 2.42
CA ARG A 276 -14.65 -3.13 2.01
C ARG A 276 -15.77 -4.14 1.86
N ASP A 277 -15.49 -5.28 1.26
CA ASP A 277 -16.52 -6.27 0.97
C ASP A 277 -16.92 -7.07 2.22
N LYS A 278 -16.00 -7.24 3.17
CA LYS A 278 -16.16 -8.20 4.30
C LYS A 278 -16.12 -7.57 5.69
N CYS A 279 -15.48 -6.42 5.85
CA CYS A 279 -15.19 -5.80 7.15
C CYS A 279 -15.57 -4.31 7.22
N LEU A 280 -16.35 -3.77 6.26
CA LEU A 280 -16.59 -2.33 6.12
C LEU A 280 -17.09 -1.67 7.39
N SER A 281 -18.11 -2.26 8.03
CA SER A 281 -18.69 -1.70 9.26
C SER A 281 -17.67 -1.61 10.39
N ALA A 282 -16.82 -2.63 10.56
CA ALA A 282 -15.80 -2.64 11.60
C ALA A 282 -14.70 -1.60 11.33
N VAL A 283 -14.29 -1.44 10.06
CA VAL A 283 -13.31 -0.42 9.66
C VAL A 283 -13.89 0.99 9.85
N GLN A 284 -15.12 1.23 9.42
CA GLN A 284 -15.80 2.52 9.57
C GLN A 284 -15.92 2.89 11.05
N SER A 285 -16.45 2.00 11.89
CA SER A 285 -16.56 2.25 13.33
C SER A 285 -15.22 2.58 13.98
N TYR A 286 -14.15 1.92 13.55
CA TYR A 286 -12.82 2.19 14.09
C TYR A 286 -12.28 3.56 13.68
N LEU A 287 -12.42 3.93 12.41
CA LEU A 287 -12.01 5.25 11.93
C LEU A 287 -12.85 6.37 12.54
N ASP A 288 -14.15 6.16 12.76
CA ASP A 288 -15.03 7.10 13.46
C ASP A 288 -14.59 7.29 14.92
N GLU A 289 -14.24 6.20 15.61
CA GLU A 289 -13.72 6.25 16.99
C GLU A 289 -12.41 7.06 17.07
N LEU A 290 -11.47 6.79 16.16
CA LEU A 290 -10.22 7.53 16.09
C LEU A 290 -10.45 9.00 15.74
N ASN A 291 -11.32 9.29 14.79
CA ASN A 291 -11.59 10.67 14.37
C ASN A 291 -12.27 11.48 15.48
N ALA A 292 -13.11 10.85 16.31
CA ALA A 292 -13.70 11.49 17.48
C ALA A 292 -12.67 11.84 18.59
N LYS A 293 -11.56 11.11 18.66
CA LYS A 293 -10.51 11.29 19.67
C LYS A 293 -9.40 12.25 19.20
N ASP A 294 -8.90 12.01 17.99
CA ASP A 294 -7.64 12.58 17.53
C ASP A 294 -7.80 13.56 16.35
N ALA A 295 -9.00 13.68 15.76
CA ALA A 295 -9.24 14.39 14.50
C ALA A 295 -8.28 13.93 13.38
N LEU A 296 -8.64 12.86 12.67
CA LEU A 296 -7.72 12.16 11.77
C LEU A 296 -7.13 13.02 10.65
N TRP A 297 -7.87 14.04 10.19
CA TRP A 297 -7.35 14.98 9.19
C TRP A 297 -6.16 15.77 9.73
N PHE A 298 -6.18 16.15 11.01
CA PHE A 298 -5.07 16.82 11.68
C PHE A 298 -3.94 15.85 11.91
N VAL A 299 -4.22 14.61 12.32
CA VAL A 299 -3.18 13.57 12.50
C VAL A 299 -2.46 13.23 11.20
N ALA A 300 -3.19 13.18 10.09
CA ALA A 300 -2.62 12.86 8.78
C ALA A 300 -1.64 13.91 8.26
N ASN A 301 -1.79 15.16 8.72
CA ASN A 301 -1.06 16.33 8.25
C ASN A 301 -0.23 17.00 9.37
N GLY A 302 -0.30 16.45 10.58
CA GLY A 302 0.27 17.06 11.77
C GLY A 302 1.79 17.09 11.67
N PRO A 303 2.44 18.14 12.16
CA PRO A 303 3.89 18.19 12.12
C PRO A 303 4.47 16.99 12.87
N THR A 304 5.51 16.41 12.29
CA THR A 304 6.30 15.34 12.91
C THR A 304 7.02 15.83 14.19
N MET A 305 6.87 17.10 14.61
CA MET A 305 7.50 17.69 15.79
C MET A 305 6.68 18.81 16.50
N ASN A 306 7.03 19.01 17.79
CA ASN A 306 6.55 19.82 18.94
C ASN A 306 6.02 21.28 18.72
N GLU A 307 5.06 21.72 19.57
CA GLU A 307 5.29 22.84 20.54
C GLU A 307 4.27 22.93 21.71
N LEU A 308 4.79 23.33 22.89
CA LEU A 308 4.16 23.95 24.08
C LEU A 308 3.56 23.05 25.19
N THR A 309 4.42 22.64 26.15
CA THR A 309 4.46 23.15 27.54
C THR A 309 5.13 22.11 28.45
N HIS A 310 6.41 22.28 28.80
CA HIS A 310 7.02 21.86 30.09
C HIS A 310 8.54 22.08 30.02
N VAL A 311 9.07 22.88 30.95
CA VAL A 311 10.45 23.41 30.99
C VAL A 311 11.54 22.34 31.22
N TYR A 312 11.21 21.05 31.31
CA TYR A 312 12.20 20.02 31.64
C TYR A 312 12.22 18.76 30.76
N HIS A 313 11.21 18.49 29.92
CA HIS A 313 11.17 17.30 29.06
C HIS A 313 10.32 17.58 27.79
N PRO A 314 10.92 17.92 26.63
CA PRO A 314 10.16 18.05 25.39
C PRO A 314 9.75 16.67 24.85
N GLU A 315 8.45 16.43 24.69
CA GLU A 315 7.90 15.22 24.07
C GLU A 315 7.30 15.56 22.69
N SER A 316 7.58 14.72 21.68
CA SER A 316 7.04 14.86 20.32
C SER A 316 5.54 14.54 20.26
N SER A 317 4.84 14.97 19.20
CA SER A 317 3.46 14.51 18.88
C SER A 317 3.34 12.98 18.73
N GLY A 318 4.47 12.29 18.55
CA GLY A 318 4.53 10.84 18.33
C GLY A 318 4.03 10.43 16.95
N ILE A 319 3.64 11.38 16.09
CA ILE A 319 3.18 11.13 14.72
C ILE A 319 4.42 10.88 13.85
N ARG A 320 4.45 9.71 13.21
CA ARG A 320 5.60 9.26 12.42
C ARG A 320 5.33 9.34 10.92
N PRO A 321 6.41 9.42 10.11
CA PRO A 321 6.29 9.35 8.68
C PRO A 321 5.48 8.15 8.20
N GLY A 322 4.54 8.39 7.29
CA GLY A 322 3.59 7.39 6.79
C GLY A 322 2.27 7.26 7.57
N THR A 323 2.05 8.01 8.67
CA THR A 323 0.73 8.02 9.34
C THR A 323 -0.38 8.47 8.39
N GLY A 324 -0.17 9.58 7.68
CA GLY A 324 -1.12 10.10 6.70
C GLY A 324 -1.40 9.12 5.56
N GLN A 325 -0.40 8.36 5.12
CA GLN A 325 -0.56 7.36 4.06
C GLN A 325 -1.51 6.22 4.48
N ARG A 326 -1.41 5.76 5.73
CA ARG A 326 -2.27 4.69 6.30
C ARG A 326 -3.71 5.14 6.40
N ILE A 327 -3.93 6.37 6.90
CA ILE A 327 -5.25 7.00 6.99
C ILE A 327 -5.86 7.13 5.59
N CYS A 328 -5.09 7.66 4.64
CA CYS A 328 -5.54 7.87 3.26
C CYS A 328 -5.85 6.54 2.56
N ARG A 329 -5.02 5.51 2.72
CA ARG A 329 -5.27 4.15 2.19
C ARG A 329 -6.60 3.59 2.69
N ALA A 330 -6.89 3.70 3.99
CA ALA A 330 -8.14 3.21 4.56
C ALA A 330 -9.36 3.95 3.97
N HIS A 331 -9.29 5.28 3.89
CA HIS A 331 -10.36 6.10 3.31
C HIS A 331 -10.55 5.82 1.81
N ALA A 332 -9.46 5.72 1.05
CA ALA A 332 -9.53 5.53 -0.40
C ALA A 332 -9.96 4.10 -0.78
N ARG A 333 -9.32 3.07 -0.20
CA ARG A 333 -9.48 1.68 -0.62
C ARG A 333 -10.65 0.98 0.06
N VAL A 334 -10.89 1.28 1.34
CA VAL A 334 -11.96 0.64 2.13
C VAL A 334 -13.24 1.46 2.08
N LEU A 335 -13.20 2.72 2.53
CA LEU A 335 -14.41 3.56 2.62
C LEU A 335 -14.86 4.14 1.28
N ASN A 336 -14.03 4.02 0.23
CA ASN A 336 -14.26 4.63 -1.07
C ASN A 336 -14.57 6.15 -0.96
N ALA A 337 -13.90 6.84 -0.04
CA ALA A 337 -14.16 8.23 0.32
C ALA A 337 -14.16 9.18 -0.89
N SER A 338 -14.91 10.27 -0.83
CA SER A 338 -15.00 11.24 -1.93
C SER A 338 -13.65 11.91 -2.23
N THR A 339 -13.50 12.48 -3.43
CA THR A 339 -12.31 13.28 -3.77
C THR A 339 -12.10 14.42 -2.77
N THR A 340 -13.16 15.13 -2.39
CA THR A 340 -13.12 16.17 -1.35
C THR A 340 -12.53 15.65 -0.04
N THR A 341 -12.95 14.46 0.38
CA THR A 341 -12.43 13.83 1.61
C THR A 341 -10.96 13.44 1.47
N LEU A 342 -10.55 12.89 0.33
CA LEU A 342 -9.16 12.49 0.11
C LEU A 342 -8.22 13.70 0.03
N HIS A 343 -8.68 14.84 -0.53
CA HIS A 343 -7.92 16.09 -0.51
C HIS A 343 -7.61 16.58 0.91
N MET A 344 -8.49 16.32 1.90
CA MET A 344 -8.19 16.67 3.30
C MET A 344 -6.99 15.91 3.88
N TYR A 345 -6.67 14.73 3.34
CA TYR A 345 -5.56 13.90 3.79
C TYR A 345 -4.31 14.04 2.93
N LEU A 346 -4.36 14.85 1.86
CA LEU A 346 -3.25 15.03 0.93
C LEU A 346 -2.18 15.97 1.52
N ASP A 347 -2.59 17.18 1.93
CA ASP A 347 -1.76 18.29 2.42
C ASP A 347 -0.37 18.38 1.76
N ALA A 348 0.71 18.13 2.51
CA ALA A 348 2.08 18.28 2.05
C ALA A 348 2.95 17.03 2.31
N PRO A 349 4.04 16.85 1.56
CA PRO A 349 5.01 15.79 1.82
C PRO A 349 5.79 16.04 3.12
N GLU A 350 6.02 14.97 3.89
CA GLU A 350 6.78 15.03 5.16
C GLU A 350 8.29 15.26 4.92
N CYS A 351 8.76 14.92 3.72
CA CYS A 351 10.14 15.06 3.29
C CYS A 351 10.23 15.16 1.75
N LEU A 352 11.40 15.51 1.22
CA LEU A 352 11.64 15.45 -0.23
C LEU A 352 11.43 14.02 -0.73
N TRP A 353 10.69 13.84 -1.82
CA TRP A 353 10.44 12.51 -2.39
C TRP A 353 9.81 11.50 -1.40
N ASP A 354 8.89 11.98 -0.57
CA ASP A 354 8.12 11.19 0.37
C ASP A 354 7.27 10.11 -0.35
N PRO A 355 7.54 8.80 -0.12
CA PRO A 355 6.72 7.73 -0.71
C PRO A 355 5.27 7.77 -0.22
N GLY A 356 5.03 8.16 1.03
CA GLY A 356 3.68 8.30 1.57
C GLY A 356 2.90 9.41 0.90
N TYR A 357 3.56 10.51 0.53
CA TYR A 357 2.94 11.56 -0.27
C TYR A 357 2.63 11.09 -1.70
N ILE A 358 3.54 10.34 -2.33
CA ILE A 358 3.28 9.71 -3.64
C ILE A 358 2.04 8.82 -3.58
N HIS A 359 1.91 7.97 -2.55
CA HIS A 359 0.72 7.14 -2.35
C HIS A 359 -0.56 7.99 -2.23
N ARG A 360 -0.52 9.08 -1.45
CA ARG A 360 -1.68 9.96 -1.26
C ARG A 360 -2.09 10.67 -2.56
N LEU A 361 -1.14 11.16 -3.34
CA LEU A 361 -1.37 11.71 -4.67
C LEU A 361 -2.05 10.69 -5.58
N VAL A 362 -1.49 9.48 -5.66
CA VAL A 362 -2.03 8.38 -6.48
C VAL A 362 -3.45 8.00 -6.06
N LEU A 363 -3.71 7.85 -4.76
CA LEU A 363 -5.04 7.47 -4.26
C LEU A 363 -6.08 8.56 -4.51
N THR A 364 -5.67 9.82 -4.54
CA THR A 364 -6.56 10.94 -4.89
C THR A 364 -6.80 10.98 -6.40
N LEU A 365 -5.74 10.86 -7.22
CA LEU A 365 -5.83 10.78 -8.68
C LEU A 365 -6.67 9.60 -9.17
N ARG A 366 -6.62 8.47 -8.46
CA ARG A 366 -7.42 7.27 -8.74
C ARG A 366 -8.92 7.58 -8.88
N LYS A 367 -9.44 8.64 -8.25
CA LYS A 367 -10.86 9.03 -8.37
C LYS A 367 -11.24 9.60 -9.73
N TYR A 368 -10.27 10.05 -10.51
CA TYR A 368 -10.45 10.51 -11.88
C TYR A 368 -10.20 9.41 -12.90
N ALA A 369 -9.55 8.32 -12.50
CA ALA A 369 -9.17 7.24 -13.41
C ALA A 369 -10.29 6.20 -13.58
N VAL A 370 -10.23 5.45 -14.68
CA VAL A 370 -11.02 4.22 -14.83
C VAL A 370 -10.29 3.07 -14.16
N VAL A 371 -11.00 2.36 -13.28
CA VAL A 371 -10.46 1.23 -12.52
C VAL A 371 -11.15 -0.05 -12.92
N GLN A 372 -10.36 -1.07 -13.26
CA GLN A 372 -10.81 -2.43 -13.59
C GLN A 372 -10.09 -3.45 -12.71
N TRP A 373 -10.77 -4.56 -12.43
CA TRP A 373 -10.18 -5.72 -11.75
C TRP A 373 -9.87 -6.77 -12.79
N VAL A 374 -8.60 -7.17 -12.87
CA VAL A 374 -8.10 -8.08 -13.90
C VAL A 374 -7.47 -9.28 -13.25
N ASP A 375 -7.90 -10.49 -13.65
CA ASP A 375 -7.25 -11.73 -13.25
C ASP A 375 -5.82 -11.79 -13.82
N VAL A 376 -4.82 -11.78 -12.95
CA VAL A 376 -3.40 -11.74 -13.31
C VAL A 376 -2.87 -13.04 -13.90
N ARG A 377 -3.67 -14.11 -13.87
CA ARG A 377 -3.38 -15.39 -14.54
C ARG A 377 -3.80 -15.34 -16.01
N SER A 378 -4.71 -14.44 -16.37
CA SER A 378 -5.18 -14.31 -17.73
C SER A 378 -4.06 -13.83 -18.65
N THR A 379 -3.94 -14.47 -19.81
CA THR A 379 -3.10 -14.00 -20.92
C THR A 379 -3.87 -13.14 -21.91
N ALA A 380 -5.17 -12.94 -21.70
CA ALA A 380 -5.97 -12.08 -22.57
C ALA A 380 -5.53 -10.62 -22.37
N PRO A 381 -5.40 -9.83 -23.45
CA PRO A 381 -5.13 -8.41 -23.32
C PRO A 381 -6.21 -7.77 -22.44
N VAL A 382 -5.78 -6.91 -21.52
CA VAL A 382 -6.71 -6.11 -20.74
C VAL A 382 -7.41 -5.15 -21.69
N ASN A 383 -8.74 -5.29 -21.84
CA ASN A 383 -9.54 -4.36 -22.62
C ASN A 383 -9.46 -2.98 -21.96
N ASN A 384 -8.85 -2.03 -22.65
CA ASN A 384 -8.77 -0.66 -22.16
C ASN A 384 -9.96 0.09 -22.74
N PRO A 385 -10.74 0.82 -21.93
CA PRO A 385 -11.85 1.59 -22.46
C PRO A 385 -11.34 2.62 -23.47
N PRO A 386 -12.06 2.87 -24.58
CA PRO A 386 -11.68 3.88 -25.55
C PRO A 386 -11.67 5.27 -24.89
N THR A 387 -10.65 6.07 -25.21
CA THR A 387 -10.58 7.46 -24.76
C THR A 387 -11.20 8.36 -25.81
N CYS A 388 -12.11 9.24 -25.39
CA CYS A 388 -12.71 10.26 -26.25
C CYS A 388 -12.35 11.65 -25.73
N SER A 389 -11.87 12.52 -26.62
CA SER A 389 -11.55 13.91 -26.32
C SER A 389 -12.30 14.83 -27.27
N LEU A 390 -13.04 15.80 -26.74
CA LEU A 390 -13.73 16.81 -27.54
C LEU A 390 -12.71 17.81 -28.07
N THR A 391 -12.63 17.98 -29.39
CA THR A 391 -11.76 18.95 -30.05
C THR A 391 -12.48 20.22 -30.47
N SER A 392 -13.82 20.19 -30.54
CA SER A 392 -14.66 21.36 -30.79
C SER A 392 -16.03 21.22 -30.12
N PRO A 393 -16.56 22.31 -29.53
CA PRO A 393 -15.90 23.59 -29.34
C PRO A 393 -14.77 23.52 -28.31
N VAL A 394 -13.76 24.38 -28.48
CA VAL A 394 -12.71 24.55 -27.46
C VAL A 394 -13.37 25.05 -26.18
N ASN A 395 -12.89 24.57 -25.03
CA ASN A 395 -13.41 24.99 -23.73
C ASN A 395 -13.44 26.52 -23.62
N GLY A 396 -14.57 27.07 -23.17
CA GLY A 396 -14.80 28.52 -23.10
C GLY A 396 -15.36 29.17 -24.37
N SER A 397 -15.70 28.41 -25.41
CA SER A 397 -16.37 28.96 -26.59
C SER A 397 -17.76 29.53 -26.24
N THR A 398 -18.09 30.69 -26.81
CA THR A 398 -19.41 31.33 -26.68
C THR A 398 -20.13 31.38 -28.02
N PHE A 399 -21.46 31.29 -27.98
CA PHE A 399 -22.30 31.25 -29.18
C PHE A 399 -23.47 32.22 -29.02
N THR A 400 -23.73 33.04 -30.05
CA THR A 400 -24.87 33.96 -30.07
C THR A 400 -26.02 33.34 -30.86
N ALA A 401 -27.22 33.32 -30.27
CA ALA A 401 -28.36 32.65 -30.89
C ALA A 401 -28.90 33.40 -32.13
N PRO A 402 -29.39 32.67 -33.17
CA PRO A 402 -29.32 31.22 -33.31
C PRO A 402 -27.98 30.80 -33.96
N ALA A 403 -27.18 30.00 -33.25
CA ALA A 403 -25.94 29.43 -33.76
C ALA A 403 -26.02 27.90 -33.85
N ALA A 404 -25.48 27.34 -34.92
CA ALA A 404 -25.17 25.92 -35.01
C ALA A 404 -23.81 25.66 -34.35
N VAL A 405 -23.78 24.78 -33.34
CA VAL A 405 -22.56 24.42 -32.60
C VAL A 405 -22.03 23.10 -33.12
N ASN A 406 -20.92 23.14 -33.85
CA ASN A 406 -20.28 21.93 -34.36
C ASN A 406 -19.50 21.23 -33.24
N LEU A 407 -19.95 20.02 -32.91
CA LEU A 407 -19.26 19.11 -31.99
C LEU A 407 -18.30 18.22 -32.78
N ALA A 408 -17.03 18.24 -32.40
CA ALA A 408 -16.02 17.32 -32.93
C ALA A 408 -15.27 16.68 -31.78
N ALA A 409 -14.97 15.39 -31.91
CA ALA A 409 -14.21 14.63 -30.94
C ALA A 409 -13.27 13.66 -31.65
N THR A 410 -12.14 13.37 -31.00
CA THR A 410 -11.27 12.25 -31.37
C THR A 410 -11.48 11.12 -30.39
N ALA A 411 -11.84 9.94 -30.90
CA ALA A 411 -11.83 8.70 -30.14
C ALA A 411 -10.60 7.89 -30.54
N SER A 412 -9.90 7.35 -29.55
CA SER A 412 -8.79 6.42 -29.76
C SER A 412 -8.96 5.23 -28.84
N ASP A 413 -8.77 4.04 -29.40
CA ASP A 413 -8.66 2.82 -28.64
C ASP A 413 -7.21 2.32 -28.67
N SER A 414 -6.63 2.06 -27.50
CA SER A 414 -5.22 1.69 -27.38
C SER A 414 -4.98 0.22 -27.72
N ASP A 415 -6.02 -0.62 -27.67
CA ASP A 415 -5.95 -2.02 -28.07
C ASP A 415 -6.37 -2.25 -29.54
N GLY A 416 -6.74 -1.19 -30.26
CA GLY A 416 -7.02 -1.20 -31.69
C GLY A 416 -8.43 -1.65 -32.06
N SER A 417 -9.30 -1.98 -31.10
CA SER A 417 -10.68 -2.35 -31.35
C SER A 417 -11.58 -2.05 -30.15
N VAL A 418 -12.68 -1.32 -30.35
CA VAL A 418 -13.73 -1.19 -29.33
C VAL A 418 -14.40 -2.56 -29.17
N VAL A 419 -14.15 -3.27 -28.06
CA VAL A 419 -14.73 -4.60 -27.75
C VAL A 419 -15.78 -4.53 -26.66
#